data_AF-A0A934VDL7-F1
#
_entry.id   AF-A0A934VDL7-F1
#
_cell.length_a   1.000
_cell.length_b   1.000
_cell.length_c   1.000
_cell.angle_alpha   90.00
_cell.angle_beta   90.00
_cell.angle_gamma   90.00
#
_symmetry.space_group_name_H-M   'P 1'
#
loop_
_entity.id
_entity.type
_entity.pdbx_description
1 polymer ?
#
loop_
_entity_poly.entity_id
_entity_poly.type
_entity_poly.pdbx_seq_one_letter_code
_entity_poly.pdbx_strand_id
1 'polypeptide(L)' 'MTSLLRFHPDGRVGCLYTEAIDLRTLGKLEVSRATDIRFNDGTQQWEVRAAGDDRLLHSDPSREACLRWERENLS' A
#
# COMPACT_ATOMS: atom_id res chain seq x y z
N MET A 1 -0.39 2.21 -16.79
CA MET A 1 -0.17 0.75 -16.68
C MET A 1 0.12 0.45 -15.23
N THR A 2 -0.74 -0.32 -14.57
CA THR A 2 -0.54 -0.72 -13.17
C THR A 2 0.38 -1.93 -13.16
N SER A 3 1.60 -1.78 -12.66
CA SER A 3 2.54 -2.89 -12.53
C SER A 3 2.17 -3.71 -11.30
N LEU A 4 1.86 -5.00 -11.50
CA LEU A 4 1.49 -5.93 -10.42
C LEU A 4 2.70 -6.41 -9.60
N LEU A 5 3.90 -6.40 -10.18
CA LEU A 5 5.16 -6.81 -9.55
C LEU A 5 6.26 -5.81 -9.92
N ARG A 6 7.13 -5.47 -8.96
CA ARG A 6 8.36 -4.72 -9.16
C ARG A 6 9.57 -5.62 -8.95
N PHE A 7 10.48 -5.60 -9.92
CA PHE A 7 11.75 -6.32 -9.86
C PHE A 7 12.86 -5.33 -9.52
N HIS A 8 13.59 -5.62 -8.45
CA HIS A 8 14.73 -4.82 -8.03
C HIS A 8 16.03 -5.42 -8.60
N PRO A 9 17.05 -4.60 -8.91
CA PRO A 9 18.33 -5.09 -9.44
C PRO A 9 19.07 -6.08 -8.53
N ASP A 10 18.75 -6.10 -7.24
CA ASP A 10 19.30 -7.04 -6.25
C ASP A 10 18.55 -8.38 -6.19
N GLY A 11 17.61 -8.61 -7.12
CA GLY A 11 16.85 -9.85 -7.24
C GLY A 11 15.62 -9.91 -6.34
N ARG A 12 15.30 -8.88 -5.56
CA ARG A 12 14.03 -8.82 -4.81
C ARG A 12 12.87 -8.53 -5.75
N VAL A 13 11.72 -9.12 -5.42
CA VAL A 13 10.43 -8.84 -6.08
C VAL A 13 9.46 -8.32 -5.03
N GLY A 14 8.76 -7.21 -5.32
CA GLY A 14 7.79 -6.60 -4.41
C GLY A 14 6.48 -6.26 -5.10
N CYS A 15 5.40 -6.19 -4.33
CA CYS A 15 4.08 -5.76 -4.80
C CYS A 15 3.16 -5.40 -3.63
N LEU A 16 2.11 -4.63 -3.90
CA LEU A 16 0.93 -4.62 -3.03
C LEU A 16 0.14 -5.91 -3.22
N TYR A 17 -0.41 -6.44 -2.12
CA TYR A 17 -1.24 -7.63 -2.18
C TYR A 17 -2.52 -7.37 -3.01
N THR A 18 -2.77 -8.22 -3.99
CA THR A 18 -4.01 -8.25 -4.79
C THR A 18 -4.40 -9.71 -5.04
N GLU A 19 -5.67 -9.95 -5.35
CA GLU A 19 -6.15 -11.29 -5.73
C GLU A 19 -5.75 -11.70 -7.17
N ALA A 20 -5.08 -10.80 -7.91
CA ALA A 20 -4.68 -11.07 -9.28
C ALA A 20 -3.55 -12.12 -9.38
N ILE A 21 -2.79 -12.31 -8.31
CA ILE A 21 -1.68 -13.28 -8.25
C ILE A 21 -1.83 -14.09 -6.97
N ASP A 22 -1.88 -15.41 -7.11
CA ASP A 22 -1.77 -16.29 -5.95
C ASP A 22 -0.34 -16.27 -5.40
N LEU A 23 -0.04 -15.35 -4.48
CA LEU A 23 1.30 -15.19 -3.92
C LEU A 23 1.83 -16.47 -3.26
N ARG A 24 0.96 -17.39 -2.81
CA ARG A 24 1.36 -18.67 -2.20
C ARG A 24 2.15 -19.55 -3.15
N THR A 25 1.97 -19.34 -4.46
CA THR A 25 2.68 -20.08 -5.52
C THR A 25 4.09 -19.55 -5.80
N LEU A 26 4.40 -18.33 -5.33
CA LEU A 26 5.68 -17.66 -5.61
C LEU A 26 6.82 -18.10 -4.67
N GLY A 27 6.51 -18.89 -3.63
CA GLY A 27 7.48 -19.42 -2.67
C GLY A 27 7.39 -18.75 -1.29
N LYS A 28 8.55 -18.54 -0.66
CA LYS A 28 8.61 -17.89 0.67
C LYS A 28 8.38 -16.39 0.50
N LEU A 29 7.44 -15.85 1.26
CA LEU A 29 7.07 -14.43 1.24
C LEU A 29 7.43 -13.78 2.58
N GLU A 30 7.96 -12.57 2.52
CA GLU A 30 7.94 -11.63 3.64
C GLU A 30 6.82 -10.64 3.40
N VAL A 31 5.83 -10.60 4.30
CA VAL A 31 4.65 -9.74 4.18
C VAL A 31 4.67 -8.72 5.30
N SER A 32 4.70 -7.45 4.94
CA SER A 32 4.57 -6.34 5.86
C SER A 32 3.41 -5.45 5.44
N ARG A 33 2.84 -4.74 6.40
CA ARG A 33 1.84 -3.70 6.11
C ARG A 33 2.57 -2.50 5.50
N ALA A 34 2.10 -2.01 4.36
CA ALA A 34 2.68 -0.83 3.72
C ALA A 34 2.20 0.47 4.39
N THR A 35 0.87 0.62 4.52
CA THR A 35 0.25 1.78 5.16
C THR A 35 -0.88 1.40 6.10
N ASP A 36 -1.29 2.37 6.91
CA ASP A 36 -2.49 2.32 7.72
C ASP A 36 -3.40 3.50 7.37
N ILE A 37 -4.64 3.20 7.00
CA ILE A 37 -5.63 4.21 6.59
C ILE A 37 -6.64 4.39 7.73
N ARG A 38 -6.52 5.51 8.45
CA ARG A 38 -7.35 5.83 9.62
C ARG A 38 -8.17 7.08 9.40
N PHE A 39 -9.37 7.13 9.97
CA PHE A 39 -10.17 8.36 10.01
C PHE A 39 -9.69 9.26 11.15
N ASN A 40 -9.45 10.54 10.86
CA ASN A 40 -9.13 11.57 11.85
C ASN A 40 -10.36 12.44 12.09
N ASP A 41 -10.93 12.33 13.29
CA ASP A 41 -12.13 13.07 13.68
C ASP A 41 -11.91 14.59 13.76
N GLY A 42 -10.69 15.03 14.10
CA GLY A 42 -10.37 16.46 14.19
C GLY A 42 -10.29 17.16 12.83
N THR A 43 -9.89 16.44 11.78
CA THR A 43 -9.77 16.99 10.42
C THR A 43 -10.88 16.53 9.48
N GLN A 44 -11.71 15.58 9.91
CA GLN A 44 -12.75 14.92 9.11
C GLN A 44 -12.20 14.34 7.79
N GLN A 45 -11.01 13.75 7.86
CA GLN A 45 -10.33 13.15 6.71
C GLN A 45 -9.85 11.74 7.03
N TRP A 46 -9.73 10.93 5.98
CA TRP A 46 -8.96 9.70 6.02
C TRP A 46 -7.50 10.04 5.79
N GLU A 47 -6.62 9.46 6.59
CA GLU A 47 -5.18 9.67 6.55
C GLU A 47 -4.48 8.36 6.21
N VAL A 48 -3.65 8.39 5.17
CA VAL A 48 -2.75 7.29 4.80
C VAL A 48 -1.43 7.52 5.54
N ARG A 49 -1.09 6.62 6.46
CA ARG A 49 0.13 6.70 7.28
C ARG A 49 1.06 5.55 6.99
N ALA A 50 2.36 5.80 6.88
CA ALA A 50 3.34 4.74 6.70
C ALA A 50 3.34 3.81 7.92
N ALA A 51 3.27 2.50 7.70
CA ALA A 51 3.12 1.54 8.80
C ALA A 51 4.37 1.43 9.70
N GLY A 52 5.55 1.79 9.20
CA GLY A 52 6.80 1.68 9.94
C GLY A 52 7.09 2.83 10.90
N ASP A 53 6.67 4.06 10.57
CA ASP A 53 7.03 5.28 11.30
C ASP A 53 5.85 6.23 11.56
N ASP A 54 4.63 5.82 11.20
CA ASP A 54 3.37 6.58 11.34
C ASP A 54 3.33 7.92 10.58
N ARG A 55 4.30 8.17 9.69
CA ARG A 55 4.36 9.41 8.91
C ARG A 55 3.13 9.54 8.01
N LEU A 56 2.48 10.71 8.04
CA LEU A 56 1.40 11.04 7.12
C LEU A 56 1.92 11.13 5.69
N LEU A 57 1.37 10.31 4.79
CA LEU A 57 1.72 10.26 3.38
C LEU A 57 0.70 11.01 2.50
N HIS A 58 -0.58 10.89 2.84
CA HIS A 58 -1.69 11.50 2.11
C HIS A 58 -2.94 11.61 2.99
N SER A 59 -3.85 12.54 2.68
CA SER A 59 -5.17 12.60 3.31
C SER A 59 -6.25 13.02 2.31
N ASP A 60 -7.45 12.48 2.49
CA ASP A 60 -8.63 12.79 1.66
C ASP A 60 -9.93 12.54 2.46
N PRO A 61 -11.00 13.34 2.26
CA PRO A 61 -12.30 13.07 2.86
C PRO A 61 -12.90 11.69 2.47
N SER A 62 -12.51 11.13 1.34
CA SER A 62 -12.94 9.83 0.83
C SER A 62 -11.92 8.74 1.10
N ARG A 63 -12.33 7.72 1.86
CA ARG A 63 -11.51 6.52 2.07
C ARG A 63 -11.09 5.83 0.77
N GLU A 64 -11.98 5.82 -0.23
CA GLU A 64 -11.70 5.21 -1.53
C GLU A 64 -10.63 5.99 -2.30
N ALA A 65 -10.60 7.32 -2.17
CA ALA A 65 -9.54 8.13 -2.75
C ALA A 65 -8.18 7.82 -2.10
N CYS A 66 -8.13 7.64 -0.78
CA CYS A 66 -6.92 7.19 -0.08
C CYS A 66 -6.44 5.80 -0.54
N LEU A 67 -7.35 4.84 -0.71
CA LEU A 67 -7.01 3.50 -1.22
C LEU A 67 -6.50 3.54 -2.66
N ARG A 68 -7.10 4.37 -3.51
CA ARG A 68 -6.62 4.59 -4.88
C ARG A 68 -5.22 5.22 -4.88
N TRP A 69 -5.01 6.24 -4.06
CA TRP A 69 -3.70 6.86 -3.89
C TRP A 69 -2.64 5.83 -3.45
N GLU A 70 -2.96 4.98 -2.48
CA GLU A 70 -2.08 3.90 -2.03
C GLU A 70 -1.70 2.97 -3.20
N ARG A 71 -2.68 2.52 -3.97
CA ARG A 71 -2.45 1.66 -5.13
C ARG A 71 -1.63 2.32 -6.24
N GLU A 72 -1.72 3.64 -6.40
CA GLU A 72 -1.00 4.35 -7.47
C GLU A 72 0.43 4.72 -7.08
N ASN A 73 0.70 4.94 -5.79
CA ASN A 73 1.98 5.45 -5.30
C ASN A 73 2.86 4.36 -4.66
N LEU A 74 2.25 3.28 -4.17
CA LEU A 74 2.95 2.23 -3.44
C LEU A 74 2.95 0.87 -4.17
N SER A 75 2.32 0.74 -5.35
CA SER A 75 2.38 -0.46 -6.22
C SER A 75 3.74 -0.69 -6.86
#